data_AF-A0A7C6J1E1-F1
#
_entry.id   AF-A0A7C6J1E1-F1
#
_cell.length_a   1.000
_cell.length_b   1.000
_cell.length_c   1.000
_cell.angle_alpha   90.00
_cell.angle_beta   90.00
_cell.angle_gamma   90.00
#
_symmetry.space_group_name_H-M   'P 1'
#
loop_
_entity.id
_entity.type
_entity.pdbx_description
1 polymer ?
#
loop_
_entity_poly.entity_id
_entity_poly.type
_entity_poly.pdbx_seq_one_letter_code
_entity_poly.pdbx_strand_id
1 'polypeptide(L)'
;MDFVLNIFMLFFFLVSIIWTIYLRFPQMRVRKKIRKLARTNKSAYQTFLVSLATHIGTGNLIGVTTGIIIGGPGVIFWMWIFAFFSSSLALVENTHAIMTRDQIDGEYRGGASYYIRKLLNKKVLSYIFAFSLLLTNWI
;
A
#
# COMPACT_ATOMS: atom_id res chain seq x y z
N MET A 1 -8.35 8.51 23.32
CA MET A 1 -7.41 8.22 22.19
C MET A 1 -8.10 8.33 20.84
N ASP A 2 -9.43 8.22 20.79
CA ASP A 2 -10.24 8.10 19.56
C ASP A 2 -10.25 9.36 18.69
N PHE A 3 -10.12 10.54 19.29
CA PHE A 3 -10.14 11.80 18.55
C PHE A 3 -8.91 11.99 17.65
N VAL A 4 -7.72 11.68 18.17
CA VAL A 4 -6.46 11.78 17.43
C VAL A 4 -6.42 10.76 16.30
N LEU A 5 -6.84 9.52 16.56
CA LEU A 5 -6.91 8.46 15.55
C LEU A 5 -7.89 8.81 14.42
N ASN A 6 -9.06 9.36 14.75
CA ASN A 6 -10.02 9.80 13.74
C ASN A 6 -9.45 10.92 12.85
N ILE A 7 -8.74 11.88 13.42
CA ILE A 7 -8.09 12.95 12.65
C ILE A 7 -7.06 12.38 11.68
N PHE A 8 -6.20 11.47 12.12
CA PHE A 8 -5.21 10.86 11.23
C PHE A 8 -5.88 10.05 10.11
N MET A 9 -6.90 9.24 10.43
CA MET A 9 -7.65 8.47 9.43
C MET A 9 -8.31 9.37 8.39
N LEU A 10 -8.99 10.44 8.82
CA LEU A 10 -9.60 11.43 7.93
C LEU A 10 -8.55 12.11 7.05
N PHE A 11 -7.42 12.51 7.62
CA PHE A 11 -6.32 13.12 6.88
C PHE A 11 -5.81 12.20 5.75
N PHE A 12 -5.48 10.94 6.07
CA PHE A 12 -5.00 9.98 5.07
C PHE A 12 -6.04 9.68 4.00
N PHE A 13 -7.32 9.62 4.38
CA PHE A 13 -8.40 9.40 3.45
C PHE A 13 -8.58 10.58 2.49
N LEU A 14 -8.53 11.82 2.99
CA LEU A 14 -8.58 13.03 2.16
C LEU A 14 -7.39 13.11 1.20
N VAL A 15 -6.17 12.83 1.68
CA VAL A 15 -4.97 12.75 0.84
C VAL A 15 -5.14 11.71 -0.27
N SER A 16 -5.71 10.55 0.06
CA SER A 16 -5.99 9.48 -0.90
C SER A 16 -7.02 9.91 -1.97
N ILE A 17 -8.04 10.68 -1.60
CA ILE A 17 -9.01 11.24 -2.56
C ILE A 17 -8.32 12.23 -3.51
N ILE A 18 -7.50 13.14 -2.98
CA ILE A 18 -6.76 14.14 -3.76
C ILE A 18 -5.87 13.44 -4.80
N TRP A 19 -5.09 12.44 -4.36
CA TRP A 19 -4.23 11.66 -5.26
C TRP A 19 -5.02 10.84 -6.28
N THR A 20 -6.18 10.29 -5.90
CA THR A 20 -7.07 9.57 -6.82
C THR A 20 -7.54 10.47 -7.98
N ILE A 21 -7.92 11.72 -7.67
CA ILE A 21 -8.36 12.70 -8.67
C ILE A 21 -7.18 13.15 -9.53
N TYR A 22 -6.05 13.51 -8.91
CA TYR A 22 -4.85 13.96 -9.61
C TYR A 22 -4.32 12.92 -10.60
N LEU A 23 -4.30 11.65 -10.21
CA LEU A 23 -3.85 10.54 -11.06
C LEU A 23 -4.91 10.05 -12.06
N ARG A 24 -6.08 10.72 -12.11
CA ARG A 24 -7.20 10.42 -13.00
C ARG A 24 -7.65 8.95 -12.91
N PHE A 25 -7.99 8.51 -11.70
CA PHE A 25 -8.49 7.17 -11.38
C PHE A 25 -7.56 6.03 -11.85
N PRO A 26 -6.36 5.92 -11.27
CA PRO A 26 -5.38 4.89 -11.65
C PRO A 26 -5.93 3.46 -11.49
N GLN A 27 -6.84 3.22 -10.55
CA GLN A 27 -7.49 1.93 -10.27
C GLN A 27 -8.14 1.33 -11.53
N MET A 28 -8.80 2.16 -12.34
CA MET A 28 -9.48 1.73 -13.56
C MET A 28 -8.49 1.34 -14.68
N ARG A 29 -7.33 2.00 -14.74
CA ARG A 29 -6.30 1.75 -15.75
C ARG A 29 -5.49 0.50 -15.45
N VAL A 30 -5.12 0.31 -14.19
CA VAL A 30 -4.35 -0.85 -13.72
C VAL A 30 -5.13 -2.14 -13.96
N ARG A 31 -6.44 -2.15 -13.73
CA ARG A 31 -7.30 -3.32 -14.02
C ARG A 31 -7.17 -3.83 -15.45
N LYS A 32 -7.13 -2.93 -16.44
CA LYS A 32 -6.95 -3.30 -17.86
C LYS A 32 -5.58 -3.94 -18.11
N LYS A 33 -4.52 -3.41 -17.48
CA LYS A 33 -3.16 -3.94 -17.59
C LYS A 33 -3.04 -5.33 -16.94
N ILE A 34 -3.61 -5.54 -15.75
CA ILE A 34 -3.60 -6.85 -15.07
C ILE A 34 -4.30 -7.91 -15.93
N ARG A 35 -5.46 -7.60 -16.51
CA ARG A 35 -6.16 -8.52 -17.41
C ARG A 35 -5.35 -8.87 -18.66
N LYS A 36 -4.64 -7.89 -19.24
CA LYS A 36 -3.74 -8.14 -20.36
C LYS A 36 -2.57 -9.04 -19.93
N LEU A 37 -1.97 -8.76 -18.77
CA LEU A 37 -0.86 -9.53 -18.20
C LEU A 37 -1.23 -10.99 -17.99
N ALA A 38 -2.44 -11.27 -17.48
CA ALA A 38 -2.94 -12.64 -17.29
C ALA A 38 -3.00 -13.44 -18.60
N ARG A 39 -3.18 -12.79 -19.75
CA ARG A 39 -3.22 -13.43 -21.08
C ARG A 39 -1.85 -13.53 -21.74
N THR A 40 -0.99 -12.54 -21.54
CA THR A 40 0.29 -12.44 -22.27
C THR A 40 1.49 -13.01 -21.53
N ASN A 41 1.52 -12.96 -20.19
CA ASN A 41 2.66 -13.39 -19.39
C ASN A 41 2.21 -14.09 -18.10
N LYS A 42 2.11 -15.42 -18.17
CA LYS A 42 1.63 -16.26 -17.06
C LYS A 42 2.54 -16.23 -15.85
N SER A 43 3.88 -16.22 -16.05
CA SER A 43 4.84 -16.19 -14.95
C SER A 43 4.72 -14.88 -14.15
N ALA A 44 4.69 -13.73 -14.84
CA ALA A 44 4.50 -12.44 -14.18
C ALA A 44 3.13 -12.33 -13.47
N TYR A 45 2.08 -12.92 -14.05
CA TYR A 45 0.77 -12.99 -13.40
C TYR A 45 0.75 -13.91 -12.18
N GLN A 46 1.47 -15.04 -12.21
CA GLN A 46 1.64 -15.92 -11.05
C GLN A 46 2.37 -15.21 -9.91
N THR A 47 3.46 -14.49 -10.18
CA THR A 47 4.15 -13.68 -9.16
C THR A 47 3.21 -12.65 -8.53
N PHE A 48 2.38 -11.99 -9.36
CA PHE A 48 1.36 -11.07 -8.88
C PHE A 48 0.33 -11.75 -7.97
N LEU A 49 -0.17 -12.94 -8.35
CA LEU A 49 -1.13 -13.69 -7.54
C LEU A 49 -0.53 -14.18 -6.23
N VAL A 50 0.73 -14.62 -6.23
CA VAL A 50 1.46 -15.01 -5.02
C VAL A 50 1.56 -13.81 -4.07
N SER A 51 1.95 -12.63 -4.58
CA SER A 51 1.98 -11.40 -3.79
C SER A 51 0.59 -10.98 -3.29
N LEU A 52 -0.48 -11.21 -4.06
CA LEU A 52 -1.84 -10.94 -3.59
C LEU A 52 -2.24 -11.90 -2.45
N ALA A 53 -1.88 -13.18 -2.58
CA ALA A 53 -2.16 -14.19 -1.56
C ALA A 53 -1.48 -13.85 -0.23
N THR A 54 -0.26 -13.29 -0.24
CA THR A 54 0.42 -12.87 1.01
C THR A 54 -0.27 -11.73 1.75
N HIS A 55 -1.14 -10.96 1.07
CA HIS A 55 -1.92 -9.90 1.71
C HIS A 55 -3.26 -10.37 2.29
N ILE A 56 -3.68 -11.62 2.00
CA ILE A 56 -4.90 -12.22 2.52
C ILE A 56 -4.51 -13.14 3.67
N GLY A 57 -4.74 -12.71 4.90
CA GLY A 57 -4.42 -13.49 6.10
C GLY A 57 -5.51 -13.43 7.16
N THR A 58 -5.41 -14.31 8.16
CA THR A 58 -6.37 -14.42 9.27
C THR A 58 -6.56 -13.09 10.01
N GLY A 59 -5.51 -12.27 10.14
CA GLY A 59 -5.61 -10.95 10.78
C GLY A 59 -6.52 -9.97 10.03
N ASN A 60 -6.47 -9.95 8.69
CA ASN A 60 -7.36 -9.10 7.90
C ASN A 60 -8.82 -9.57 8.04
N LEU A 61 -9.05 -10.89 8.01
CA LEU A 61 -10.37 -11.49 8.20
C LEU A 61 -10.96 -11.13 9.57
N ILE A 62 -10.19 -11.28 10.66
CA ILE A 62 -10.61 -10.91 12.02
C ILE A 62 -10.98 -9.42 12.08
N GLY A 63 -10.20 -8.55 11.44
CA GLY A 63 -10.49 -7.12 11.36
C GLY A 63 -11.82 -6.83 10.67
N VAL A 64 -12.09 -7.46 9.52
CA VAL A 64 -13.38 -7.32 8.80
C VAL A 64 -14.54 -7.81 9.66
N THR A 65 -14.43 -9.00 10.25
CA THR A 65 -15.48 -9.58 11.09
C THR A 65 -15.77 -8.72 12.31
N THR A 66 -14.73 -8.23 12.99
CA THR A 66 -14.86 -7.33 14.15
C THR A 66 -15.54 -6.02 13.73
N GLY A 67 -15.18 -5.46 12.59
CA GLY A 67 -15.83 -4.29 12.03
C GLY A 67 -17.32 -4.50 11.80
N ILE A 68 -17.71 -5.64 11.23
CA ILE A 68 -19.13 -5.99 11.01
C ILE A 68 -19.87 -6.18 12.35
N ILE A 69 -19.25 -6.84 13.33
CA ILE A 69 -19.86 -7.07 14.65
C ILE A 69 -20.14 -5.72 15.34
N ILE A 70 -19.20 -4.77 15.27
CA ILE A 70 -19.31 -3.48 15.97
C ILE A 70 -20.16 -2.47 15.19
N GLY A 71 -19.96 -2.36 13.88
CA GLY A 71 -20.57 -1.33 13.02
C GLY A 71 -21.76 -1.79 12.18
N GLY A 72 -22.10 -3.09 12.24
CA GLY A 72 -23.15 -3.69 11.42
C GLY A 72 -22.74 -3.94 9.95
N PRO A 73 -23.66 -4.45 9.13
CA PRO A 73 -23.36 -4.87 7.75
C PRO A 73 -22.97 -3.70 6.82
N GLY A 74 -23.31 -2.46 7.17
CA GLY A 74 -22.95 -1.25 6.41
C GLY A 74 -21.44 -1.01 6.31
N VAL A 75 -20.64 -1.63 7.18
CA VAL A 75 -19.18 -1.53 7.15
C VAL A 75 -18.59 -2.04 5.83
N ILE A 76 -19.18 -3.06 5.21
CA ILE A 76 -18.67 -3.62 3.96
C ILE A 76 -18.71 -2.58 2.84
N PHE A 77 -19.78 -1.78 2.76
CA PHE A 77 -19.91 -0.71 1.79
C PHE A 77 -18.80 0.35 1.98
N TRP A 78 -18.57 0.77 3.22
CA TRP A 78 -17.51 1.73 3.52
C TRP A 78 -16.12 1.16 3.27
N MET A 79 -15.87 -0.11 3.59
CA MET A 79 -14.59 -0.77 3.31
C MET A 79 -14.23 -0.75 1.82
N TRP A 80 -15.19 -0.99 0.92
CA TRP A 80 -14.93 -0.90 -0.52
C TRP A 80 -14.59 0.53 -0.98
N ILE A 81 -15.27 1.54 -0.42
CA ILE A 81 -14.97 2.95 -0.69
C ILE A 81 -13.54 3.29 -0.23
N PHE A 82 -13.20 2.96 1.02
CA PHE A 82 -11.87 3.20 1.58
C PHE A 82 -10.78 2.48 0.79
N ALA A 83 -10.97 1.20 0.48
CA ALA A 83 -10.03 0.42 -0.31
C ALA A 83 -9.83 1.03 -1.71
N PHE A 84 -10.91 1.51 -2.34
CA PHE A 84 -10.82 2.14 -3.65
C PHE A 84 -9.94 3.40 -3.62
N PHE A 85 -10.21 4.34 -2.71
CA PHE A 85 -9.44 5.58 -2.64
C PHE A 85 -8.02 5.36 -2.12
N SER A 86 -7.84 4.58 -1.05
CA SER A 86 -6.53 4.30 -0.44
C SER A 86 -5.57 3.58 -1.39
N SER A 87 -6.09 2.79 -2.35
CA SER A 87 -5.23 2.11 -3.33
C SER A 87 -4.43 3.08 -4.20
N SER A 88 -4.92 4.31 -4.43
CA SER A 88 -4.19 5.32 -5.20
C SER A 88 -2.93 5.78 -4.48
N LEU A 89 -3.03 6.02 -3.17
CA LEU A 89 -1.92 6.43 -2.33
C LEU A 89 -0.85 5.33 -2.28
N ALA A 90 -1.29 4.08 -2.09
CA ALA A 90 -0.39 2.92 -2.14
C ALA A 90 0.32 2.81 -3.50
N LEU A 91 -0.35 3.10 -4.63
CA LEU A 91 0.29 3.09 -5.94
C LEU A 91 1.35 4.18 -6.09
N VAL A 92 1.10 5.39 -5.58
CA VAL A 92 2.09 6.48 -5.56
C VAL A 92 3.32 6.07 -4.78
N GLU A 93 3.12 5.56 -3.57
CA GLU A 93 4.20 5.12 -2.70
C GLU A 93 5.03 4.01 -3.31
N ASN A 94 4.39 2.96 -3.84
CA ASN A 94 5.08 1.86 -4.52
C ASN A 94 5.85 2.33 -5.75
N THR A 95 5.32 3.30 -6.50
CA THR A 95 6.00 3.87 -7.66
C THR A 95 7.27 4.61 -7.23
N HIS A 96 7.21 5.42 -6.17
CA HIS A 96 8.38 6.09 -5.61
C HIS A 96 9.43 5.09 -5.08
N ALA A 97 9.00 4.00 -4.45
CA ALA A 97 9.91 2.95 -3.99
C ALA A 97 10.62 2.25 -5.15
N ILE A 98 9.92 1.99 -6.26
CA ILE A 98 10.52 1.37 -7.46
C ILE A 98 11.48 2.33 -8.16
N MET A 99 11.15 3.63 -8.25
CA MET A 99 12.02 4.63 -8.90
C MET A 99 13.33 4.86 -8.17
N THR A 100 13.35 4.64 -6.86
CA THR A 100 14.53 4.91 -6.00
C THR A 100 15.32 3.66 -5.63
N ARG A 101 14.90 2.48 -6.11
CA ARG A 101 15.61 1.23 -5.89
C ARG A 101 17.04 1.30 -6.44
N ASP A 102 17.98 0.72 -5.70
CA ASP A 102 19.36 0.51 -6.14
C ASP A 102 19.60 -0.95 -6.47
N GLN A 103 20.52 -1.17 -7.40
CA GLN A 103 21.07 -2.49 -7.63
C GLN A 103 22.36 -2.60 -6.80
N ILE A 104 22.35 -3.51 -5.82
CA ILE A 104 23.51 -3.81 -4.97
C ILE A 104 23.74 -5.31 -5.10
N ASP A 105 24.93 -5.71 -5.52
CA ASP A 105 25.33 -7.12 -5.67
C ASP A 105 24.38 -7.95 -6.56
N GLY A 106 23.85 -7.34 -7.61
CA GLY A 106 22.92 -8.00 -8.55
C GLY A 106 21.47 -8.05 -8.08
N GLU A 107 21.18 -7.66 -6.83
CA GLU A 107 19.83 -7.62 -6.27
C GLU A 107 19.27 -6.20 -6.24
N TYR A 108 17.97 -6.08 -6.52
CA TYR A 108 17.26 -4.80 -6.39
C TYR A 108 16.84 -4.59 -4.93
N ARG A 109 17.50 -3.65 -4.26
CA ARG A 109 17.15 -3.20 -2.90
C ARG A 109 16.43 -1.85 -2.98
N GLY A 110 15.28 -1.77 -2.35
CA GLY A 110 14.46 -0.56 -2.34
C GLY A 110 13.59 -0.49 -1.10
N GLY A 111 12.64 0.44 -1.11
CA GLY A 111 11.70 0.64 -0.01
C GLY A 111 11.66 2.09 0.46
N ALA A 112 10.83 2.36 1.46
CA ALA A 112 10.60 3.72 1.91
C ALA A 112 11.84 4.39 2.52
N SER A 113 12.71 3.63 3.16
CA SER A 113 14.02 4.12 3.63
C SER A 113 14.91 4.65 2.48
N TYR A 114 14.89 3.99 1.31
CA TYR A 114 15.70 4.36 0.15
C TYR A 114 15.20 5.66 -0.50
N TYR A 115 13.88 5.80 -0.66
CA TYR A 115 13.32 7.01 -1.25
C TYR A 115 13.48 8.21 -0.30
N ILE A 116 13.36 8.03 1.03
CA ILE A 116 13.62 9.10 2.01
C ILE A 116 15.08 9.56 1.96
N ARG A 117 16.01 8.62 1.81
CA ARG A 117 17.44 8.93 1.70
C ARG A 117 17.76 9.66 0.39
N LYS A 118 17.18 9.24 -0.74
CA LYS A 118 17.52 9.75 -2.07
C LYS A 118 16.71 10.98 -2.51
N LEU A 119 15.40 10.99 -2.32
CA LEU A 119 14.53 12.09 -2.74
C LEU A 119 14.49 13.22 -1.72
N LEU A 120 14.47 12.90 -0.41
CA LEU A 120 14.39 13.92 0.64
C LEU A 120 15.75 14.32 1.23
N ASN A 121 16.83 13.58 0.92
CA ASN A 121 18.17 13.78 1.47
C ASN A 121 18.21 13.84 3.03
N LYS A 122 17.20 13.27 3.69
CA LYS A 122 17.07 13.23 5.16
C LYS A 122 17.58 11.89 5.68
N LYS A 123 18.90 11.79 5.88
CA LYS A 123 19.57 10.56 6.34
C LYS A 123 19.01 10.05 7.69
N VAL A 124 18.78 10.95 8.65
CA VAL A 124 18.28 10.58 10.00
C VAL A 124 16.92 9.88 9.93
N LEU A 125 15.98 10.42 9.13
CA LEU A 125 14.64 9.84 9.01
C LEU A 125 14.68 8.47 8.31
N SER A 126 15.57 8.30 7.34
CA SER A 126 15.80 7.01 6.69
C SER A 126 16.31 5.95 7.68
N TYR A 127 17.24 6.31 8.58
CA TYR A 127 17.73 5.40 9.62
C TYR A 127 16.66 5.03 10.65
N ILE A 128 15.85 6.00 11.11
CA ILE A 128 14.75 5.73 12.03
C ILE A 128 13.73 4.78 11.39
N PHE A 129 13.38 5.01 10.12
CA PHE A 129 12.44 4.17 9.40
C PHE A 129 13.00 2.75 9.18
N ALA A 130 14.29 2.63 8.82
CA ALA A 130 14.96 1.33 8.70
C ALA A 130 15.02 0.59 10.04
N PHE A 131 15.31 1.28 11.13
CA PHE A 131 15.34 0.69 12.47
C PHE A 131 13.95 0.20 12.90
N SER A 132 12.89 0.99 12.65
CA SER A 132 11.52 0.58 12.90
C SER A 132 11.16 -0.71 12.14
N LEU A 133 11.54 -0.81 10.86
CA LEU A 133 11.28 -2.01 10.05
C LEU A 133 12.04 -3.25 10.54
N LEU A 134 13.26 -3.07 11.03
CA LEU A 134 14.06 -4.14 11.63
C LEU A 134 13.40 -4.67 12.90
N LEU A 135 12.94 -3.78 13.78
CA LEU A 135 12.20 -4.18 14.98
C LEU A 135 10.94 -4.96 14.66
N THR A 136 10.21 -4.57 13.61
CA THR A 136 9.01 -5.30 13.17
C THR A 136 9.31 -6.68 12.63
N ASN A 137 10.42 -6.88 11.89
CA ASN A 137 10.80 -8.21 11.38
C ASN A 137 11.46 -9.11 12.44
N TRP A 138 11.84 -8.56 13.60
CA TRP A 138 12.43 -9.32 14.70
C TRP A 138 11.36 -9.98 15.60
N ILE A 139 10.11 -9.52 15.52
CA ILE A 139 8.93 -10.04 16.22
C ILE A 139 8.11 -10.92 15.27
#